data_AF-A0A382L0B4-F1
#
_entry.id   AF-A0A382L0B4-F1
#
_cell.length_a   1.000
_cell.length_b   1.000
_cell.length_c   1.000
_cell.angle_alpha   90.00
_cell.angle_beta   90.00
_cell.angle_gamma   90.00
#
_symmetry.space_group_name_H-M   'P 1'
#
loop_
_entity.id
_entity.type
_entity.pdbx_description
1 polymer ?
#
loop_
_entity_poly.entity_id
_entity_poly.type
_entity_poly.pdbx_seq_one_letter_code
_entity_poly.pdbx_strand_id
1 'polypeptide(L)' 'VTFQDLITALSNYWASKGCLIHQPLDVEIGAGTMHPETFLRVLGSSPWL' A
#
# COMPACT_ATOMS: atom_id res chain seq x y z
N VAL A 1 -16.06 8.43 -14.35
CA VAL A 1 -14.77 7.95 -13.82
C VAL A 1 -13.95 9.16 -13.43
N THR A 2 -13.77 9.37 -12.14
CA THR A 2 -12.90 10.40 -11.55
C THR A 2 -11.59 9.77 -11.08
N PHE A 3 -10.60 10.60 -10.74
CA PHE A 3 -9.37 10.12 -10.12
C PHE A 3 -9.63 9.44 -8.76
N GLN A 4 -10.59 9.96 -7.99
CA GLN A 4 -11.04 9.35 -6.74
C GLN A 4 -11.66 7.96 -6.98
N ASP A 5 -12.45 7.81 -8.05
CA ASP A 5 -13.04 6.51 -8.43
C ASP A 5 -11.94 5.50 -8.76
N LEU A 6 -10.87 5.93 -9.45
CA LEU A 6 -9.71 5.08 -9.77
C LEU A 6 -9.00 4.59 -8.51
N ILE A 7 -8.68 5.51 -7.58
CA ILE A 7 -8.04 5.14 -6.30
C ILE A 7 -8.94 4.16 -5.54
N THR A 8 -10.24 4.45 -5.45
CA THR A 8 -11.22 3.59 -4.76
C THR A 8 -11.32 2.20 -5.40
N ALA A 9 -11.30 2.13 -6.73
CA ALA A 9 -11.34 0.86 -7.46
C ALA A 9 -10.08 0.01 -7.19
N LEU A 10 -8.90 0.61 -7.18
CA LEU A 10 -7.65 -0.10 -6.87
C LEU A 10 -7.59 -0.58 -5.42
N SER A 11 -8.01 0.26 -4.47
CA SER A 11 -8.10 -0.13 -3.06
C SER A 11 -9.03 -1.32 -2.86
N ASN A 12 -10.21 -1.30 -3.48
CA ASN A 12 -11.17 -2.41 -3.41
C ASN A 12 -10.65 -3.68 -4.08
N TYR A 13 -10.00 -3.54 -5.24
CA TYR A 13 -9.40 -4.67 -5.93
C TYR A 13 -8.34 -5.37 -5.07
N TRP A 14 -7.38 -4.63 -4.50
CA TRP A 14 -6.32 -5.24 -3.69
C TRP A 14 -6.83 -5.76 -2.34
N ALA A 15 -7.78 -5.08 -1.71
CA ALA A 15 -8.46 -5.60 -0.53
C ALA A 15 -9.14 -6.95 -0.81
N SER A 16 -9.77 -7.11 -1.99
CA SER A 16 -10.38 -8.38 -2.41
C SER A 16 -9.35 -9.51 -2.66
N LYS A 17 -8.07 -9.15 -2.86
CA LYS A 17 -6.95 -10.09 -2.99
C LYS A 17 -6.29 -10.41 -1.64
N GLY A 18 -6.82 -9.87 -0.54
CA GLY A 18 -6.29 -10.07 0.80
C GLY A 18 -5.19 -9.09 1.20
N CYS A 19 -4.97 -8.02 0.43
CA CYS A 19 -3.97 -7.03 0.77
C CYS A 19 -4.45 -6.06 1.86
N LEU A 20 -3.56 -5.71 2.77
CA LEU A 20 -3.76 -4.65 3.75
C LEU A 20 -3.66 -3.27 3.07
N ILE A 21 -4.71 -2.45 3.19
CA ILE A 21 -4.74 -1.11 2.59
C ILE A 21 -4.18 -0.09 3.58
N HIS A 22 -2.93 0.31 3.37
CA HIS A 22 -2.26 1.33 4.17
C HIS A 22 -2.59 2.75 3.72
N GLN A 23 -2.48 3.69 4.66
CA GLN A 23 -2.52 5.12 4.38
C GLN A 23 -1.14 5.61 3.91
N PRO A 24 -1.06 6.75 3.20
CA PRO A 24 0.20 7.41 2.91
C PRO A 24 0.97 7.73 4.20
N LEU A 25 2.30 7.66 4.11
CA LEU A 25 3.18 8.07 5.20
C LEU A 25 3.14 9.60 5.37
N ASP A 26 3.23 10.06 6.61
CA ASP A 26 3.16 11.47 7.02
C ASP A 26 4.49 12.22 6.92
N VAL A 27 5.49 11.64 6.26
CA VAL A 27 6.79 12.27 5.98
C VAL A 27 7.15 12.17 4.49
N GLU A 28 8.01 13.07 4.03
CA GLU A 28 8.43 13.14 2.64
C GLU A 28 9.26 11.93 2.23
N ILE A 29 8.82 11.23 1.19
CA ILE A 29 9.52 10.10 0.57
C ILE A 29 9.42 10.19 -0.96
N GLY A 30 10.45 9.76 -1.67
CA GLY A 30 10.47 9.81 -3.14
C GLY A 30 9.67 8.70 -3.84
N ALA A 31 9.38 7.60 -3.12
CA ALA A 31 8.65 6.46 -3.64
C ALA A 31 8.05 5.62 -2.50
N GLY A 32 6.95 4.90 -2.77
CA GLY A 32 6.30 4.01 -1.81
C GLY A 32 7.21 2.89 -1.27
N THR A 33 8.26 2.51 -1.99
CA THR A 33 9.26 1.54 -1.51
C THR A 33 9.93 1.97 -0.20
N MET A 34 10.00 3.28 0.07
CA MET A 34 10.57 3.83 1.31
C MET A 34 9.57 3.83 2.49
N HIS A 35 8.31 3.46 2.26
CA HIS A 35 7.33 3.31 3.34
C HIS A 35 7.77 2.18 4.28
N PRO A 36 7.71 2.34 5.62
CA PRO A 36 8.11 1.29 6.56
C PRO A 36 7.40 -0.06 6.31
N GLU A 37 6.12 -0.02 5.97
CA GLU A 37 5.31 -1.20 5.59
C GLU A 37 5.71 -1.87 4.28
N THR A 38 6.70 -1.33 3.55
CA THR A 38 7.35 -1.99 2.43
C THR A 38 8.82 -2.25 2.75
N PHE A 39 9.60 -1.21 3.05
CA PHE A 39 11.04 -1.28 3.25
C PHE A 39 11.45 -2.23 4.37
N LEU A 40 10.75 -2.20 5.51
CA LEU A 40 11.09 -3.06 6.66
C LEU A 40 10.40 -4.43 6.57
N ARG A 41 9.18 -4.47 6.02
CA ARG A 41 8.37 -5.70 5.97
C ARG A 41 8.93 -6.76 5.03
N VAL A 42 9.59 -6.34 3.95
CA VAL A 42 10.24 -7.27 3.01
C VAL A 42 11.43 -8.03 3.62
N LEU A 43 11.96 -7.59 4.76
CA LEU A 43 13.13 -8.22 5.41
C LEU A 43 12.78 -9.45 6.24
N GLY A 44 11.51 -9.58 6.67
CA GLY A 44 11.05 -10.68 7.52
C GLY A 44 10.64 -11.92 6.74
N SER A 45 10.67 -13.09 7.38
CA SER A 45 10.16 -14.35 6.80
C SER A 45 8.64 -14.48 6.87
N SER A 46 7.98 -13.64 7.67
CA SER A 46 6.53 -13.65 7.81
C SER A 46 5.85 -13.07 6.56
N PRO A 47 4.77 -13.70 6.05
CA PRO A 47 3.99 -13.11 4.97
C PRO A 47 3.50 -11.70 5.33
N TRP A 48 3.56 -10.81 4.35
CA TRP A 48 3.04 -9.46 4.44
C TRP A 48 2.32 -9.12 3.14
N LEU A 49 1.01 -8.93 3.21
CA LEU A 49 0.13 -8.71 2.07
C LEU A 49 -0.83 -7.57 2.36
#